data_AF-A0A7G8EKZ3-F1
#
_entry.id   AF-A0A7G8EKZ3-F1
#
_cell.length_a   1.000
_cell.length_b   1.000
_cell.length_c   1.000
_cell.angle_alpha   90.00
_cell.angle_beta   90.00
_cell.angle_gamma   90.00
#
_symmetry.space_group_name_H-M   'P 1'
#
loop_
_entity.id
_entity.type
_entity.pdbx_description
1 polymer ?
#
loop_
_entity_poly.entity_id
_entity_poly.type
_entity_poly.pdbx_seq_one_letter_code
_entity_poly.pdbx_strand_id
1 'polypeptide(L)'
;MKGQPHLQARSWARASQAMRCLPFRRTFYELVGTTPLSSSAFCRRADAGQHCSCSLGSERVEAHWIWLIQVGVLRREVDGQGLTERVRLTPMGRDLLEQWPGAIPAASLLERLQHQLRRSRPRL
;
A
#
# COMPACT_ATOMS: atom_id res chain seq x y z
N MET A 1 1.98 -24.73 9.90
CA MET A 1 3.27 -24.00 9.84
C MET A 1 3.16 -22.73 10.69
N LYS A 2 3.75 -22.69 11.90
CA LYS A 2 3.82 -21.47 12.72
C LYS A 2 4.99 -20.61 12.21
N GLY A 3 4.70 -19.53 11.48
CA GLY A 3 5.71 -18.56 11.05
C GLY A 3 6.35 -17.90 12.27
N GLN A 4 7.69 -17.82 12.30
CA GLN A 4 8.45 -17.31 13.44
C GLN A 4 7.99 -15.89 13.84
N PRO A 5 7.68 -15.63 15.13
CA PRO A 5 7.01 -14.40 15.58
C PRO A 5 7.81 -13.11 15.30
N HIS A 6 9.13 -13.19 15.30
CA HIS A 6 10.01 -12.04 15.02
C HIS A 6 9.98 -11.59 13.55
N LEU A 7 9.70 -12.50 12.60
CA LEU A 7 9.56 -12.16 11.18
C LEU A 7 8.24 -11.44 10.93
N GLN A 8 7.16 -11.90 11.59
CA GLN A 8 5.85 -11.26 11.51
C GLN A 8 5.90 -9.81 12.03
N ALA A 9 6.52 -9.59 13.20
CA ALA A 9 6.67 -8.24 13.76
C ALA A 9 7.44 -7.29 12.82
N ARG A 10 8.52 -7.78 12.18
CA ARG A 10 9.29 -6.98 11.21
C ARG A 10 8.50 -6.66 9.93
N SER A 11 7.80 -7.65 9.37
CA SER A 11 6.95 -7.44 8.19
C SER A 11 5.85 -6.44 8.48
N TRP A 12 5.21 -6.55 9.64
CA TRP A 12 4.14 -5.67 10.06
C TRP A 12 4.61 -4.23 10.30
N ALA A 13 5.78 -4.05 10.95
CA ALA A 13 6.39 -2.73 11.11
C ALA A 13 6.73 -2.07 9.76
N ARG A 14 7.23 -2.84 8.78
CA ARG A 14 7.52 -2.34 7.42
C ARG A 14 6.24 -1.95 6.68
N ALA A 15 5.20 -2.77 6.77
CA ALA A 15 3.90 -2.50 6.18
C ALA A 15 3.28 -1.23 6.77
N SER A 16 3.26 -1.11 8.10
CA SER A 16 2.81 0.08 8.81
C SER A 16 3.58 1.34 8.38
N GLN A 17 4.92 1.27 8.36
CA GLN A 17 5.77 2.38 7.92
C GLN A 17 5.45 2.80 6.48
N ALA A 18 5.25 1.84 5.56
CA ALA A 18 4.91 2.15 4.17
C ALA A 18 3.57 2.87 4.06
N MET A 19 2.51 2.39 4.74
CA MET A 19 1.20 3.04 4.72
C MET A 19 1.25 4.48 5.24
N ARG A 20 2.09 4.76 6.23
CA ARG A 20 2.27 6.10 6.82
C ARG A 20 3.18 7.02 6.00
N CYS A 21 4.05 6.47 5.16
CA CYS A 21 5.01 7.24 4.34
C CYS A 21 4.52 7.51 2.92
N LEU A 22 3.61 6.71 2.39
CA LEU A 22 3.06 6.86 1.04
C LEU A 22 1.91 7.88 1.00
N PRO A 23 1.63 8.47 -0.17
CA PRO A 23 0.65 9.55 -0.27
C PRO A 23 -0.81 9.08 -0.23
N PHE A 24 -1.07 7.80 0.01
CA PHE A 24 -2.42 7.25 0.03
C PHE A 24 -3.11 7.48 1.37
N ARG A 25 -4.37 7.91 1.31
CA ARG A 25 -5.23 8.12 2.49
C ARG A 25 -5.93 6.82 2.87
N ARG A 26 -6.52 6.78 4.07
CA ARG A 26 -7.33 5.63 4.55
C ARG A 26 -8.34 5.16 3.50
N THR A 27 -9.05 6.09 2.88
CA THR A 27 -10.08 5.83 1.86
C THR A 27 -9.55 5.08 0.64
N PHE A 28 -8.27 5.19 0.29
CA PHE A 28 -7.67 4.36 -0.76
C PHE A 28 -7.65 2.88 -0.35
N TYR A 29 -7.20 2.60 0.87
CA TYR A 29 -7.09 1.24 1.39
C TYR A 29 -8.47 0.60 1.57
N GLU A 30 -9.47 1.39 1.99
CA GLU A 30 -10.88 0.96 2.04
C GLU A 30 -11.41 0.62 0.64
N LEU A 31 -11.13 1.47 -0.36
CA LEU A 31 -11.54 1.26 -1.75
C LEU A 31 -10.99 -0.05 -2.32
N VAL A 32 -9.68 -0.29 -2.22
CA VAL A 32 -9.07 -1.53 -2.72
C VAL A 32 -9.35 -2.74 -1.81
N GLY A 33 -9.91 -2.51 -0.63
CA GLY A 33 -10.42 -3.55 0.26
C GLY A 33 -11.78 -4.13 -0.16
N THR A 34 -12.57 -3.37 -0.94
CA THR A 34 -13.87 -3.81 -1.47
C THR A 34 -13.79 -4.16 -2.97
N THR A 35 -13.10 -3.33 -3.75
CA THR A 35 -13.09 -3.41 -5.21
C THR A 35 -11.67 -3.45 -5.75
N PRO A 36 -11.27 -4.44 -6.58
CA PRO A 36 -9.94 -4.43 -7.20
C PRO A 36 -9.77 -3.23 -8.11
N LEU A 37 -8.60 -2.60 -8.07
CA LEU A 37 -8.34 -1.38 -8.82
C LEU A 37 -7.01 -1.44 -9.56
N SER A 38 -6.96 -0.97 -10.81
CA SER A 38 -5.71 -0.75 -11.55
C SER A 38 -5.23 0.69 -11.39
N SER A 39 -3.92 0.95 -11.56
CA SER A 39 -3.35 2.29 -11.41
C SER A 39 -3.93 3.28 -12.42
N SER A 40 -4.20 2.84 -13.66
CA SER A 40 -4.84 3.65 -14.68
C SER A 40 -6.30 3.99 -14.33
N ALA A 41 -7.05 3.03 -13.79
CA ALA A 41 -8.41 3.28 -13.30
C ALA A 41 -8.40 4.25 -12.12
N PHE A 42 -7.46 4.10 -11.17
CA PHE A 42 -7.28 5.00 -10.04
C PHE A 42 -7.04 6.45 -10.49
N CYS A 43 -6.12 6.67 -11.43
CA CYS A 43 -5.78 8.01 -11.90
C CYS A 43 -6.92 8.70 -12.69
N ARG A 44 -7.84 7.91 -13.29
CA ARG A 44 -9.00 8.45 -14.01
C ARG A 44 -10.19 8.78 -13.11
N ARG A 45 -10.16 8.43 -11.82
CA ARG A 45 -11.29 8.70 -10.93
C ARG A 45 -11.41 10.20 -10.63
N ALA A 46 -12.62 10.74 -10.72
CA ALA A 46 -12.90 12.12 -10.34
C ALA A 46 -12.61 12.40 -8.85
N ASP A 47 -12.72 11.38 -8.00
CA ASP A 47 -12.47 11.46 -6.56
C ASP A 47 -11.04 11.04 -6.15
N ALA A 48 -10.09 10.92 -7.10
CA ALA A 48 -8.72 10.49 -6.79
C ALA A 48 -8.04 11.34 -5.69
N GLY A 49 -8.38 12.63 -5.63
CA GLY A 49 -7.90 13.55 -4.58
C GLY A 49 -8.45 13.27 -3.18
N GLN A 50 -9.48 12.43 -3.03
CA GLN A 50 -9.95 11.93 -1.73
C GLN A 50 -9.11 10.74 -1.24
N HIS A 51 -8.48 10.01 -2.17
CA HIS A 51 -7.73 8.78 -1.93
C HIS A 51 -6.21 8.98 -1.88
N CYS A 52 -5.71 10.06 -2.47
CA CYS A 52 -4.29 10.42 -2.48
C CYS A 52 -4.11 11.89 -2.08
N SER A 53 -3.07 12.19 -1.31
CA SER A 53 -2.73 13.56 -0.90
C SER A 53 -2.05 14.40 -1.98
N CYS A 54 -1.69 13.80 -3.12
CA CYS A 54 -1.10 14.50 -4.25
C CYS A 54 -1.51 13.88 -5.59
N SER A 55 -1.40 14.66 -6.68
CA SER A 55 -1.64 14.16 -8.03
C SER A 55 -0.47 13.31 -8.53
N LEU A 56 -0.78 12.10 -8.98
CA LEU A 56 0.19 11.09 -9.45
C LEU A 56 -0.21 10.61 -10.84
N GLY A 57 0.77 10.40 -11.72
CA GLY A 57 0.57 9.63 -12.95
C GLY A 57 0.52 8.13 -12.65
N SER A 58 -0.08 7.35 -13.55
CA SER A 58 -0.28 5.91 -13.36
C SER A 58 1.00 5.15 -13.07
N GLU A 59 2.12 5.49 -13.71
CA GLU A 59 3.42 4.85 -13.45
C GLU A 59 3.92 5.05 -12.01
N ARG A 60 3.76 6.27 -11.46
CA ARG A 60 4.14 6.56 -10.07
C ARG A 60 3.21 5.84 -9.10
N VAL A 61 1.91 5.79 -9.39
CA VAL A 61 0.93 5.00 -8.61
C VAL A 61 1.34 3.53 -8.62
N GLU A 62 1.66 2.97 -9.78
CA GLU A 62 2.07 1.59 -9.96
C GLU A 62 3.35 1.27 -9.15
N ALA A 63 4.37 2.12 -9.24
CA ALA A 63 5.59 1.98 -8.47
C ALA A 63 5.35 2.01 -6.94
N HIS A 64 4.34 2.76 -6.46
CA HIS A 64 3.95 2.75 -5.06
C HIS A 64 3.20 1.48 -4.69
N TRP A 65 2.33 0.97 -5.56
CA TRP A 65 1.59 -0.26 -5.33
C TRP A 65 2.49 -1.49 -5.36
N ILE A 66 3.47 -1.56 -6.26
CA ILE A 66 4.51 -2.59 -6.25
C ILE A 66 5.23 -2.62 -4.89
N TRP A 67 5.58 -1.45 -4.34
CA TRP A 67 6.18 -1.38 -3.01
C TRP A 67 5.22 -1.90 -1.92
N LEU A 68 3.94 -1.50 -1.96
CA LEU A 68 2.92 -1.99 -1.04
C LEU A 68 2.69 -3.51 -1.16
N ILE A 69 2.86 -4.08 -2.35
CA ILE A 69 2.84 -5.53 -2.59
C ILE A 69 4.07 -6.20 -1.95
N GLN A 70 5.26 -5.65 -2.16
CA GLN A 70 6.50 -6.18 -1.60
C GLN A 70 6.52 -6.17 -0.07
N VAL A 71 5.88 -5.20 0.57
CA VAL A 71 5.71 -5.17 2.05
C VAL A 71 4.44 -5.88 2.52
N GLY A 72 3.66 -6.47 1.61
CA GLY A 72 2.51 -7.32 1.91
C GLY A 72 1.20 -6.61 2.25
N VAL A 73 1.10 -5.29 2.08
CA VAL A 73 -0.15 -4.53 2.30
C VAL A 73 -1.16 -4.76 1.19
N LEU A 74 -0.68 -4.82 -0.05
CA LEU A 74 -1.49 -5.12 -1.23
C LEU A 74 -1.08 -6.48 -1.80
N ARG A 75 -1.95 -7.04 -2.63
CA ARG A 75 -1.62 -8.15 -3.52
C ARG A 75 -2.19 -7.88 -4.91
N ARG A 76 -1.61 -8.47 -5.94
CA ARG A 76 -2.23 -8.51 -7.27
C ARG A 76 -3.47 -9.38 -7.26
N GLU A 77 -4.51 -8.90 -7.90
CA GLU A 77 -5.66 -9.70 -8.28
C GLU A 77 -5.44 -10.17 -9.71
N VAL A 78 -5.42 -11.48 -9.89
CA VAL A 78 -5.40 -12.10 -11.21
C VAL A 78 -6.85 -12.39 -11.62
N ASP A 79 -7.18 -12.15 -12.90
CA ASP A 79 -8.34 -12.80 -13.49
C ASP A 79 -8.01 -14.28 -13.76
N GLY A 80 -8.96 -15.05 -14.28
CA GLY A 80 -8.73 -16.45 -14.67
C GLY A 80 -7.62 -16.65 -15.72
N GLN A 81 -7.02 -15.57 -16.22
CA GLN A 81 -5.95 -15.57 -17.23
C GLN A 81 -4.63 -14.96 -16.71
N GLY A 82 -4.60 -14.40 -15.50
CA GLY A 82 -3.38 -13.83 -14.91
C GLY A 82 -2.99 -12.43 -15.39
N LEU A 83 -3.87 -11.70 -16.08
CA LEU A 83 -3.48 -10.53 -16.89
C LEU A 83 -3.79 -9.16 -16.29
N THR A 84 -4.47 -9.08 -15.14
CA THR A 84 -4.87 -7.77 -14.62
C THR A 84 -3.82 -7.15 -13.70
N GLU A 85 -3.51 -5.87 -13.95
CA GLU A 85 -2.73 -5.01 -13.05
C GLU A 85 -3.51 -4.58 -11.79
N ARG A 86 -4.64 -5.22 -11.47
CA ARG A 86 -5.50 -4.80 -10.36
C ARG A 86 -4.91 -5.23 -9.02
N VAL A 87 -5.16 -4.45 -7.99
CA VAL A 87 -4.71 -4.74 -6.61
C VAL A 87 -5.88 -4.89 -5.66
N ARG A 88 -5.68 -5.68 -4.60
CA ARG A 88 -6.55 -5.76 -3.43
C ARG A 88 -5.78 -5.58 -2.13
N LEU A 89 -6.47 -5.12 -1.09
CA LEU A 89 -5.95 -5.10 0.28
C LEU A 89 -5.81 -6.54 0.82
N THR A 90 -4.69 -6.83 1.47
CA THR A 90 -4.46 -8.12 2.16
C THR A 90 -5.07 -8.11 3.57
N PRO A 91 -5.22 -9.27 4.23
CA PRO A 91 -5.60 -9.32 5.65
C PRO A 91 -4.67 -8.48 6.54
N MET A 92 -3.35 -8.59 6.37
CA MET A 92 -2.39 -7.76 7.11
C MET A 92 -2.60 -6.26 6.88
N GLY A 93 -2.88 -5.84 5.65
CA GLY A 93 -3.20 -4.46 5.34
C GLY A 93 -4.49 -3.98 6.04
N ARG A 94 -5.48 -4.86 6.19
CA ARG A 94 -6.73 -4.59 6.90
C ARG A 94 -6.50 -4.47 8.41
N ASP A 95 -5.78 -5.40 9.02
CA ASP A 95 -5.44 -5.36 10.46
C ASP A 95 -4.63 -4.10 10.83
N LEU A 96 -3.78 -3.63 9.91
CA LEU A 96 -3.07 -2.35 10.06
C LEU A 96 -4.02 -1.16 9.98
N LEU A 97 -4.94 -1.17 9.01
CA LEU A 97 -5.91 -0.10 8.82
C LEU A 97 -6.84 0.03 10.03
N GLU A 98 -7.21 -1.07 10.68
CA GLU A 98 -8.08 -1.10 11.87
C GLU A 98 -7.48 -0.40 13.09
N GLN A 99 -6.15 -0.29 13.18
CA GLN A 99 -5.50 0.47 14.26
C GLN A 99 -5.67 1.99 14.16
N TRP A 100 -6.10 2.49 13.00
CA TRP A 100 -6.24 3.91 12.75
C TRP A 100 -7.69 4.23 12.39
N PRO A 101 -8.64 4.26 13.35
CA PRO A 101 -10.07 4.40 13.05
C PRO A 101 -10.42 5.65 12.23
N GLY A 102 -9.55 6.68 12.23
CA GLY A 102 -9.64 7.86 11.38
C GLY A 102 -8.51 7.93 10.33
N ALA A 103 -7.88 9.09 10.18
CA ALA A 103 -6.79 9.24 9.21
C ALA A 103 -5.55 8.39 9.59
N ILE A 104 -4.84 7.89 8.58
CA ILE A 104 -3.53 7.25 8.78
C ILE A 104 -2.56 8.31 9.29
N PRO A 105 -1.90 8.10 10.45
CA PRO A 105 -1.00 9.08 11.02
C PRO A 105 0.24 9.23 10.12
N ALA A 106 0.58 10.48 9.78
CA ALA A 106 1.77 10.75 8.99
C ALA A 106 3.03 10.19 9.66
N ALA A 107 3.92 9.61 8.85
CA ALA A 107 5.25 9.27 9.30
C ALA A 107 6.07 10.54 9.59
N SER A 108 6.89 10.50 10.65
CA SER A 108 7.92 11.50 10.94
C SER A 108 8.93 11.63 9.80
N LEU A 109 9.69 12.73 9.76
CA LEU A 109 10.72 12.95 8.74
C LEU A 109 11.78 11.83 8.73
N LEU A 110 12.19 11.36 9.91
CA LEU A 110 13.13 10.24 10.04
C LEU A 110 12.54 8.94 9.48
N GLU A 111 11.29 8.61 9.81
CA GLU A 111 10.61 7.44 9.27
C GLU A 111 10.48 7.52 7.74
N ARG A 112 10.21 8.71 7.19
CA ARG A 112 10.17 8.94 5.73
C ARG A 112 11.53 8.75 5.08
N LEU A 113 12.61 9.28 5.68
CA LEU A 113 13.98 9.11 5.17
C LEU A 113 14.37 7.61 5.16
N GLN A 114 14.16 6.92 6.28
CA GLN A 114 14.41 5.49 6.41
C GLN A 114 13.60 4.68 5.39
N HIS A 115 12.35 5.05 5.16
CA HIS A 115 11.49 4.42 4.17
C HIS A 115 12.06 4.59 2.75
N GLN A 116 12.49 5.81 2.39
CA GLN A 116 13.07 6.06 1.07
C GLN A 116 14.38 5.31 0.84
N LEU A 117 15.25 5.25 1.85
CA LEU A 117 16.50 4.47 1.79
C LEU A 117 16.26 2.97 1.59
N ARG A 118 15.21 2.42 2.22
CA ARG A 118 14.82 1.01 2.04
C ARG A 118 14.23 0.75 0.66
N ARG A 119 13.47 1.72 0.13
CA ARG A 119 12.83 1.61 -1.19
C ARG A 119 13.84 1.70 -2.35
N SER A 120 14.93 2.45 -2.19
CA SER A 120 15.99 2.55 -3.19
C SER A 120 16.96 1.37 -3.22
N ARG A 121 16.89 0.47 -2.23
CA ARG A 121 17.61 -0.81 -2.20
C ARG A 121 16.62 -1.96 -2.04
N PRO A 122 15.78 -2.24 -3.07
CA PRO A 122 14.99 -3.45 -3.07
C PRO A 122 16.00 -4.60 -3.01
N ARG A 123 16.08 -5.29 -1.88
CA ARG A 123 16.90 -6.50 -1.80
C ARG A 123 16.25 -7.49 -2.76
N LEU A 124 16.97 -7.78 -3.85
CA LEU A 124 16.77 -8.98 -4.69
C LEU A 124 16.88 -10.23 -3.81
#